data_AF-A0A9E2R6F0-F1
#
_entry.id   AF-A0A9E2R6F0-F1
#
_cell.length_a   1.000
_cell.length_b   1.000
_cell.length_c   1.000
_cell.angle_alpha   90.00
_cell.angle_beta   90.00
_cell.angle_gamma   90.00
#
_symmetry.space_group_name_H-M   'P 1'
#
loop_
_entity.id
_entity.type
_entity.pdbx_description
1 polymer ?
#
loop_
_entity_poly.entity_id
_entity_poly.type
_entity_poly.pdbx_seq_one_letter_code
_entity_poly.pdbx_strand_id
1 'polypeptide(L)'
;MTPLFVDTAGWMACADQADPAHRRAVAARDRWLERGGRLVTTDYVADETLTLVLRFACDGASLDSAAAGSYHLIPRAAAGRWPPRWD
;
A
#
# COMPACT_ATOMS: atom_id res chain seq x y z
N MET A 1 -0.06 -9.73 -19.50
CA MET A 1 0.41 -9.94 -18.10
C MET A 1 -0.72 -9.58 -17.16
N THR A 2 -1.06 -10.50 -16.26
CA THR A 2 -2.08 -10.29 -15.23
C THR A 2 -1.53 -9.34 -14.16
N PRO A 3 -2.28 -8.33 -13.68
CA PRO A 3 -1.84 -7.50 -12.56
C PRO A 3 -1.61 -8.33 -11.30
N LEU A 4 -0.63 -7.95 -10.49
CA LEU A 4 -0.34 -8.57 -9.20
C LEU A 4 -1.07 -7.82 -8.11
N PHE A 5 -1.97 -8.50 -7.41
CA PHE A 5 -2.62 -7.94 -6.23
C PHE A 5 -1.65 -7.90 -5.05
N VAL A 6 -1.61 -6.78 -4.32
CA VAL A 6 -0.78 -6.58 -3.12
C VAL A 6 -1.70 -6.24 -1.97
N ASP A 7 -1.70 -7.09 -0.94
CA ASP A 7 -2.46 -6.90 0.29
C ASP A 7 -1.70 -6.00 1.30
N THR A 8 -2.33 -5.75 2.44
CA THR A 8 -1.78 -4.92 3.51
C THR A 8 -0.42 -5.43 3.99
N ALA A 9 -0.28 -6.74 4.19
CA ALA A 9 0.97 -7.35 4.63
C ALA A 9 2.11 -7.16 3.61
N GLY A 10 1.81 -7.29 2.31
CA GLY A 10 2.78 -7.03 1.25
C GLY A 10 3.29 -5.59 1.24
N TRP A 11 2.41 -4.61 1.50
CA TRP A 11 2.81 -3.21 1.64
C TRP A 11 3.62 -2.96 2.91
N MET A 12 3.18 -3.51 4.05
CA MET A 12 3.88 -3.36 5.33
C MET A 12 5.29 -3.97 5.29
N ALA A 13 5.44 -5.16 4.73
CA ALA A 13 6.76 -5.78 4.56
C ALA A 13 7.69 -4.93 3.69
N CYS A 14 7.16 -4.24 2.66
CA CYS A 14 7.97 -3.30 1.87
C CYS A 14 8.33 -2.01 2.62
N ALA A 15 7.51 -1.58 3.58
CA ALA A 15 7.65 -0.30 4.27
C ALA A 15 8.51 -0.39 5.55
N ASP A 16 8.47 -1.51 6.26
CA ASP A 16 9.22 -1.72 7.50
C ASP A 16 10.55 -2.43 7.22
N GLN A 17 11.68 -1.75 7.44
CA GLN A 17 13.01 -2.35 7.28
C GLN A 17 13.32 -3.46 8.30
N ALA A 18 12.66 -3.42 9.47
CA ALA A 18 12.82 -4.42 10.51
C ALA A 18 12.00 -5.69 10.22
N ASP A 19 11.06 -5.64 9.26
CA ASP A 19 10.30 -6.81 8.85
C ASP A 19 11.25 -7.89 8.27
N PRO A 20 11.23 -9.13 8.78
CA PRO A 20 12.09 -10.20 8.28
C PRO A 20 11.91 -10.50 6.78
N ALA A 21 10.73 -10.21 6.23
CA ALA A 21 10.42 -10.37 4.82
C ALA A 21 10.81 -9.16 3.97
N HIS A 22 11.23 -8.03 4.55
CA HIS A 22 11.47 -6.77 3.85
C HIS A 22 12.28 -6.91 2.57
N ARG A 23 13.47 -7.51 2.67
CA ARG A 23 14.36 -7.70 1.52
C ARG A 23 13.72 -8.54 0.41
N ARG A 24 12.95 -9.56 0.79
CA ARG A 24 12.26 -10.44 -0.18
C ARG A 24 11.09 -9.71 -0.84
N ALA A 25 10.33 -8.94 -0.07
CA ALA A 25 9.19 -8.17 -0.55
C ALA A 25 9.61 -7.07 -1.53
N VAL A 26 10.63 -6.27 -1.16
CA VAL A 26 11.20 -5.23 -2.03
C VAL A 26 11.75 -5.83 -3.32
N ALA A 27 12.56 -6.90 -3.23
CA ALA A 27 13.10 -7.55 -4.43
C ALA A 27 12.02 -8.13 -5.36
N ALA A 28 10.93 -8.68 -4.79
CA ALA A 28 9.81 -9.17 -5.58
C ALA A 28 9.04 -8.03 -6.27
N ARG A 29 8.77 -6.93 -5.54
CA ARG A 29 8.15 -5.72 -6.06
C ARG A 29 8.96 -5.14 -7.23
N ASP A 30 10.25 -4.93 -7.01
CA ASP A 30 11.13 -4.28 -7.99
C ASP A 30 11.25 -5.14 -9.24
N ARG A 31 11.50 -6.45 -9.09
CA ARG A 31 11.52 -7.39 -10.21
C ARG A 31 10.21 -7.42 -10.99
N TRP A 32 9.06 -7.27 -10.33
CA TRP A 32 7.76 -7.24 -10.98
C TRP A 32 7.58 -5.96 -11.81
N LEU A 33 7.93 -4.81 -11.23
CA LEU A 33 7.85 -3.50 -11.88
C LEU A 33 8.83 -3.40 -13.07
N GLU A 34 10.07 -3.87 -12.90
CA GLU A 34 11.09 -3.92 -13.96
C GLU A 34 10.63 -4.72 -15.19
N ARG A 35 9.76 -5.72 -14.99
CA ARG A 35 9.18 -6.53 -16.07
C ARG A 35 7.97 -5.86 -16.75
N GLY A 36 7.65 -4.62 -16.39
CA GLY A 36 6.43 -3.93 -16.84
C GLY A 36 5.15 -4.45 -16.18
N GLY A 37 5.29 -5.13 -15.04
CA GLY A 37 4.16 -5.57 -14.22
C GLY A 37 3.42 -4.40 -13.60
N ARG A 38 2.12 -4.58 -13.33
CA ARG A 38 1.30 -3.64 -12.57
C ARG A 38 0.97 -4.22 -11.20
N LEU A 39 1.14 -3.43 -10.15
CA LEU A 39 0.66 -3.74 -8.81
C LEU A 39 -0.73 -3.12 -8.67
N VAL A 40 -1.66 -3.88 -8.12
CA VAL A 40 -3.03 -3.42 -7.85
C VAL A 40 -3.38 -3.73 -6.40
N THR A 41 -4.22 -2.89 -5.82
CA THR A 41 -4.76 -3.08 -4.47
C THR A 41 -6.19 -2.58 -4.43
N THR A 42 -6.92 -2.82 -3.34
CA THR A 42 -8.24 -2.22 -3.12
C THR A 42 -8.13 -0.95 -2.28
N ASP A 43 -9.20 -0.15 -2.29
CA ASP A 43 -9.39 0.97 -1.39
C ASP A 43 -9.41 0.54 0.09
N TYR A 44 -9.99 -0.62 0.39
CA TYR A 44 -9.96 -1.20 1.74
C TYR A 44 -8.54 -1.51 2.23
N VAL A 45 -7.73 -2.18 1.40
CA VAL A 45 -6.33 -2.47 1.73
C VAL A 45 -5.52 -1.19 1.86
N ALA A 46 -5.77 -0.19 1.02
CA ALA A 46 -5.09 1.09 1.11
C ALA A 46 -5.41 1.83 2.42
N ASP A 47 -6.67 1.83 2.87
CA ASP A 47 -7.11 2.45 4.13
C ASP A 47 -6.50 1.75 5.35
N GLU A 48 -6.49 0.41 5.36
CA GLU A 48 -5.86 -0.38 6.42
C GLU A 48 -4.34 -0.14 6.46
N THR A 49 -3.68 -0.17 5.30
CA THR A 49 -2.23 0.08 5.20
C THR A 49 -1.88 1.48 5.72
N LEU A 50 -2.63 2.51 5.32
CA LEU A 50 -2.41 3.87 5.80
C LEU A 50 -2.60 3.97 7.32
N THR A 51 -3.66 3.33 7.84
CA THR A 51 -3.92 3.31 9.28
C THR A 51 -2.77 2.66 10.06
N LEU A 52 -2.21 1.54 9.58
CA LEU A 52 -1.08 0.86 10.21
C LEU A 52 0.21 1.68 10.14
N VAL A 53 0.54 2.23 8.97
CA VAL A 53 1.72 3.09 8.79
C VAL A 53 1.67 4.29 9.75
N LEU A 54 0.53 4.97 9.83
CA LEU A 54 0.37 6.12 10.74
C LEU A 54 0.49 5.71 12.22
N ARG A 55 -0.09 4.57 12.59
CA ARG A 55 0.05 4.04 13.95
C ARG A 55 1.51 3.78 14.31
N PHE A 56 2.23 3.04 13.47
CA PHE A 56 3.62 2.67 13.74
C PHE A 56 4.58 3.86 13.65
N ALA A 57 4.33 4.82 12.74
CA ALA A 57 5.11 6.06 12.67
C ALA A 57 4.96 6.92 13.94
N CYS A 58 3.75 7.00 14.52
CA CYS A 58 3.51 7.70 15.77
C CYS A 58 4.08 6.97 17.00
N ASP A 59 4.14 5.64 16.95
CA ASP A 59 4.71 4.80 18.02
C ASP A 59 6.25 4.69 17.95
N GLY A 60 6.91 5.37 17.00
CA GLY A 60 8.37 5.45 16.87
C GLY A 60 9.03 4.28 16.14
N ALA A 61 8.25 3.46 15.43
CA ALA A 61 8.80 2.42 14.55
C ALA A 61 9.35 3.04 13.25
N SER A 62 10.53 2.61 12.80
CA SER A 62 11.17 3.16 11.60
C SER A 62 10.53 2.60 10.32
N LEU A 63 9.69 3.40 9.67
CA LEU A 63 9.17 3.10 8.34
C LEU A 63 9.98 3.86 7.29
N ASP A 64 10.45 3.17 6.27
CA ASP A 64 11.26 3.76 5.19
C ASP A 64 10.36 4.47 4.18
N SER A 65 10.77 5.65 3.71
CA SER A 65 9.92 6.54 2.89
C SER A 65 9.57 5.99 1.50
N ALA A 66 10.09 4.82 1.12
CA ALA A 66 9.91 4.18 -0.19
C ALA A 66 8.47 3.69 -0.47
N ALA A 67 7.63 3.55 0.57
CA ALA A 67 6.22 3.19 0.39
C ALA A 67 5.35 4.35 -0.15
N ALA A 68 5.87 5.59 -0.15
CA ALA A 68 5.15 6.82 -0.51
C ALA A 68 5.28 7.22 -2.00
N GLY A 69 5.49 6.26 -2.90
CA GLY A 69 5.51 6.51 -4.34
C GLY A 69 4.15 6.96 -4.86
N SER A 70 3.99 8.28 -5.06
CA SER A 70 2.96 8.96 -5.86
C SER A 70 1.56 8.34 -5.86
N TYR A 71 0.92 8.24 -4.69
CA TYR A 71 -0.53 8.02 -4.65
C TYR A 71 -1.24 9.31 -5.10
N HIS A 72 -1.93 9.25 -6.24
CA HIS A 72 -2.93 10.26 -6.55
C HIS A 72 -4.18 9.94 -5.71
N LEU A 73 -4.17 10.40 -4.46
CA LEU A 73 -5.33 10.35 -3.58
C LEU A 73 -6.42 11.23 -4.19
N ILE A 74 -7.53 10.64 -4.64
CA ILE A 74 -8.74 11.42 -4.95
C ILE A 74 -9.32 11.87 -3.60
N PRO A 75 -9.35 13.18 -3.28
CA PRO A 75 -9.81 13.65 -1.98
C PRO A 75 -11.29 13.32 -1.81
N ARG A 76 -11.65 12.71 -0.67
CA ARG A 76 -13.05 12.41 -0.29
C ARG A 76 -13.97 13.65 -0.33
N ALA A 77 -13.42 14.85 -0.22
CA ALA A 77 -14.19 16.10 -0.30
C ALA A 77 -14.76 16.41 -1.70
N ALA A 78 -14.27 15.75 -2.76
CA ALA A 78 -14.83 15.90 -4.11
C ALA A 78 -15.95 14.87 -4.42
N ALA A 79 -16.15 13.87 -3.56
CA ALA A 79 -17.22 12.89 -3.69
C ALA A 79 -18.47 13.40 -2.97
N GLY A 80 -19.34 14.07 -3.72
CA GLY A 80 -20.71 14.29 -3.30
C GLY A 80 -21.35 13.00 -2.79
N ARG A 81 -22.21 13.15 -1.78
CA ARG A 81 -22.98 12.13 -1.05
C ARG A 81 -23.26 10.89 -1.91
N TRP A 82 -22.52 9.79 -1.66
CA TRP A 82 -22.79 8.51 -2.30
C TRP A 82 -24.13 7.97 -1.80
N PRO A 83 -25.06 7.53 -2.67
CA PRO A 83 -26.26 6.84 -2.23
C PRO A 83 -25.89 5.49 -1.61
N PRO A 84 -26.70 4.97 -0.66
CA PRO A 84 -26.44 3.67 -0.05
C PRO A 84 -26.41 2.60 -1.15
N ARG A 85 -25.30 1.85 -1.22
CA ARG A 85 -25.19 0.68 -2.09
C ARG A 85 -25.39 -0.57 -1.27
N TRP A 86 -26.66 -0.91 -1.05
CA TRP A 86 -27.12 -2.25 -0.71
C TRP A 86 -28.54 -2.38 -1.27
N ASP A 87 -28.66 -3.10 -2.39
CA ASP A 87 -29.80 -3.95 -2.72
C ASP A 87 -29.31 -5.40 -2.55
#